data_AF-A0A496ZT00-F1
#
_entry.id   AF-A0A496ZT00-F1
#
_cell.length_a   1.000
_cell.length_b   1.000
_cell.length_c   1.000
_cell.angle_alpha   90.00
_cell.angle_beta   90.00
_cell.angle_gamma   90.00
#
_symmetry.space_group_name_H-M   'P 1'
#
loop_
_entity.id
_entity.type
_entity.pdbx_description
1 polymer ?
#
loop_
_entity_poly.entity_id
_entity_poly.type
_entity_poly.pdbx_seq_one_letter_code
_entity_poly.pdbx_strand_id
1 'polypeptide(L)'
;MKKLNVYKIISVIAIAVLLFILILPQKYNVNKKQKADECIKNMNTIYKAINNYMIEREEDFTGTAQDLMRMNYLKKTFECPENGVGDKYFMEGDFETSEIIVTCPHADKFPDHVLPESLLE
;
A
#
# COMPACT_ATOMS: atom_id res chain seq x y z
N MET A 1 -6.56 47.70 33.21
CA MET A 1 -6.70 46.26 32.87
C MET A 1 -7.82 46.10 31.85
N LYS A 2 -7.51 45.73 30.59
CA LYS A 2 -8.54 45.54 29.54
C LYS A 2 -9.43 44.37 29.94
N LYS A 3 -10.74 44.60 30.08
CA LYS A 3 -11.75 43.52 30.21
C LYS A 3 -11.69 42.72 28.91
N LEU A 4 -11.03 41.56 28.95
CA LEU A 4 -11.03 40.64 27.82
C LEU A 4 -12.47 40.19 27.59
N ASN A 5 -13.02 40.60 26.45
CA ASN A 5 -14.37 40.24 26.06
C ASN A 5 -14.43 38.70 25.91
N VAL A 6 -15.39 38.05 26.57
CA VAL A 6 -15.57 36.59 26.56
C VAL A 6 -15.57 36.05 25.12
N TYR A 7 -16.18 36.77 24.19
CA TYR A 7 -16.17 36.40 22.76
C TYR A 7 -14.76 36.39 22.14
N LYS A 8 -13.86 37.28 22.57
CA LYS A 8 -12.45 37.26 22.14
C LYS A 8 -11.70 36.05 22.69
N ILE A 9 -11.99 35.64 23.93
CA ILE A 9 -11.36 34.46 24.54
C ILE A 9 -11.82 33.19 23.79
N ILE A 10 -13.12 33.05 23.56
CA ILE A 10 -13.68 31.91 22.81
C ILE A 10 -13.12 31.85 21.39
N SER A 11 -13.02 33.00 20.71
CA SER A 11 -12.47 33.07 19.35
C SER A 11 -10.99 32.68 19.30
N VAL A 12 -10.17 33.08 20.28
CA VAL A 12 -8.76 32.67 20.38
C VAL A 12 -8.63 31.17 20.62
N ILE A 13 -9.46 30.59 21.50
CA ILE A 13 -9.45 29.15 21.76
C ILE A 13 -9.87 28.37 20.50
N ALA A 14 -10.92 28.81 19.82
CA ALA A 14 -11.38 28.17 18.58
C ALA A 14 -10.30 28.16 17.50
N ILE A 15 -9.57 29.28 17.33
CA ILE A 15 -8.45 29.37 16.39
C ILE A 15 -7.30 28.44 16.82
N ALA A 16 -6.97 28.38 18.11
CA ALA A 16 -5.93 27.49 18.62
C ALA A 16 -6.25 26.00 18.39
N VAL A 17 -7.50 25.59 18.59
CA VAL A 17 -7.97 24.22 18.30
C VAL A 17 -7.88 23.91 16.80
N LEU A 18 -8.30 24.85 15.95
CA LEU A 18 -8.21 24.69 14.49
C LEU A 18 -6.76 24.53 14.02
N LEU A 19 -5.86 25.38 14.51
CA LEU A 19 -4.42 25.28 14.21
C LEU A 19 -3.83 23.96 14.70
N PHE A 20 -4.24 23.48 15.88
CA PHE A 20 -3.76 22.21 16.42
C PHE A 20 -4.15 21.03 15.52
N ILE A 21 -5.41 20.97 15.06
CA ILE A 21 -5.90 19.90 14.17
C ILE A 21 -5.14 19.89 12.84
N LEU A 22 -4.80 21.06 12.31
CA LEU A 22 -4.07 21.18 11.04
C LEU A 22 -2.60 20.75 11.14
N ILE A 23 -1.97 20.81 12.33
CA ILE A 23 -0.56 20.43 12.54
C ILE A 23 -0.40 18.91 12.78
N LEU A 24 -1.41 18.23 13.30
CA LEU A 24 -1.38 16.79 13.56
C LEU A 24 -0.91 15.94 12.35
N PRO A 25 -1.48 16.08 11.13
CA PRO A 25 -1.10 15.23 10.00
C PRO A 25 0.35 15.42 9.53
N GLN A 26 1.03 16.53 9.88
CA GLN A 26 2.43 16.74 9.52
C GLN A 26 3.41 16.03 10.45
N LYS A 27 3.03 15.79 11.72
CA LYS A 27 3.89 15.11 12.70
C LYS A 27 3.77 13.59 12.69
N TYR A 28 2.58 13.09 12.38
CA TYR A 28 2.41 11.67 12.11
C TYR A 28 2.82 11.44 10.66
N ASN A 29 3.76 10.53 10.41
CA ASN A 29 4.26 10.22 9.06
C ASN A 29 3.22 9.42 8.26
N VAL A 30 1.98 9.93 8.20
CA VAL A 30 0.77 9.27 7.67
C VAL A 30 0.99 8.87 6.22
N ASN A 31 1.68 9.72 5.44
CA ASN A 31 2.02 9.42 4.05
C ASN A 31 2.87 8.15 3.92
N LYS A 32 3.88 7.95 4.78
CA LYS A 32 4.73 6.74 4.73
C LYS A 32 3.91 5.49 5.02
N LYS A 33 3.06 5.54 6.07
CA LYS A 33 2.20 4.41 6.42
C LYS A 33 1.17 4.12 5.32
N GLN A 34 0.54 5.14 4.76
CA GLN A 34 -0.42 4.98 3.67
C GLN A 34 0.22 4.35 2.43
N LYS A 35 1.44 4.77 2.07
CA LYS A 35 2.18 4.16 0.96
C LYS A 35 2.54 2.70 1.23
N ALA A 36 2.94 2.36 2.45
CA ALA A 36 3.19 0.97 2.84
C ALA A 36 1.90 0.12 2.73
N ASP A 37 0.78 0.62 3.27
CA ASP A 37 -0.52 -0.05 3.21
C ASP A 37 -0.99 -0.25 1.76
N GLU A 38 -0.80 0.75 0.89
CA GLU A 38 -1.10 0.64 -0.55
C GLU A 38 -0.20 -0.37 -1.25
N CYS A 39 1.09 -0.38 -0.93
CA CYS A 39 2.05 -1.34 -1.48
C CYS A 39 1.65 -2.78 -1.12
N ILE A 40 1.35 -3.03 0.16
CA ILE A 40 0.89 -4.32 0.67
C ILE A 40 -0.42 -4.75 -0.01
N LYS A 41 -1.37 -3.83 -0.16
CA LYS A 41 -2.63 -4.11 -0.85
C LYS A 41 -2.43 -4.49 -2.32
N ASN A 42 -1.53 -3.82 -3.01
CA ASN A 42 -1.17 -4.14 -4.39
C ASN A 42 -0.53 -5.53 -4.48
N MET A 43 0.44 -5.83 -3.60
CA MET A 43 1.07 -7.15 -3.52
C MET A 43 0.05 -8.26 -3.25
N ASN A 44 -0.87 -8.07 -2.30
CA ASN A 44 -1.94 -9.04 -2.02
C ASN A 44 -2.86 -9.26 -3.23
N THR A 45 -3.19 -8.19 -3.97
CA THR A 45 -4.01 -8.32 -5.18
C THR A 45 -3.30 -9.15 -6.26
N ILE A 46 -1.99 -8.96 -6.41
CA ILE A 46 -1.15 -9.75 -7.32
C ILE A 46 -1.07 -11.21 -6.85
N TYR A 47 -0.82 -11.44 -5.55
CA TYR A 47 -0.77 -12.77 -4.94
C TYR A 47 -2.04 -13.57 -5.26
N LYS A 48 -3.21 -12.98 -5.03
CA LYS A 48 -4.51 -13.62 -5.33
C LYS A 48 -4.68 -13.91 -6.82
N ALA A 49 -4.20 -13.04 -7.70
CA ALA A 49 -4.25 -13.26 -9.13
C ALA A 49 -3.37 -14.45 -9.56
N ILE A 50 -2.18 -14.58 -8.98
CA ILE A 50 -1.27 -15.72 -9.21
C ILE A 50 -1.88 -17.01 -8.65
N ASN A 51 -2.43 -16.97 -7.44
CA ASN A 51 -3.09 -18.12 -6.84
C ASN A 51 -4.23 -18.64 -7.73
N ASN A 52 -5.08 -17.74 -8.23
CA ASN A 52 -6.16 -18.11 -9.14
C ASN A 52 -5.63 -18.70 -10.45
N TYR A 53 -4.55 -18.12 -11.00
CA TYR A 53 -3.89 -18.66 -12.20
C TYR A 53 -3.40 -20.09 -11.97
N MET A 54 -2.67 -20.33 -10.89
CA MET A 54 -2.10 -21.63 -10.55
C MET A 54 -3.19 -22.67 -10.31
N ILE A 55 -4.26 -22.30 -9.60
CA ILE A 55 -5.41 -23.19 -9.34
C ILE A 55 -6.16 -23.54 -10.63
N GLU A 56 -6.39 -22.56 -11.51
CA GLU A 56 -7.17 -22.78 -12.74
C GLU A 56 -6.38 -23.53 -13.81
N ARG A 57 -5.06 -23.36 -13.86
CA ARG A 57 -4.22 -23.92 -14.91
C ARG A 57 -3.37 -25.10 -14.46
N GLU A 58 -3.28 -25.35 -13.16
CA GLU A 58 -2.47 -26.40 -12.56
C GLU A 58 -0.99 -26.31 -13.01
N GLU A 59 -0.49 -25.08 -13.16
CA GLU A 59 0.86 -24.79 -13.64
C GLU A 59 1.51 -23.64 -12.87
N ASP A 60 2.84 -23.64 -12.83
CA ASP A 60 3.64 -22.57 -12.23
C ASP A 60 3.42 -21.23 -12.94
N PHE A 61 3.48 -20.15 -12.19
CA PHE A 61 3.44 -18.80 -12.74
C PHE A 61 4.83 -18.18 -12.77
N THR A 62 5.37 -18.01 -13.98
CA THR A 62 6.57 -17.22 -14.24
C THR A 62 6.24 -16.14 -15.27
N GLY A 63 6.19 -14.87 -14.85
CA GLY A 63 5.78 -13.80 -15.76
C GLY A 63 5.65 -12.42 -15.12
N THR A 64 5.04 -11.50 -15.88
CA THR A 64 4.87 -10.09 -15.48
C THR A 64 3.42 -9.73 -15.21
N ALA A 65 3.17 -8.58 -14.55
CA ALA A 65 1.82 -8.15 -14.22
C ALA A 65 0.98 -7.88 -15.49
N GLN A 66 1.66 -7.64 -16.61
CA GLN A 66 1.04 -7.52 -17.92
C GLN A 66 0.55 -8.88 -18.45
N ASP A 67 1.24 -9.98 -18.13
CA ASP A 67 0.80 -11.32 -18.51
C ASP A 67 -0.47 -11.70 -17.75
N LEU A 68 -0.51 -11.49 -16.42
CA LEU A 68 -1.73 -11.67 -15.62
C LEU A 68 -2.88 -10.80 -16.11
N MET A 69 -2.59 -9.58 -16.58
CA MET A 69 -3.60 -8.70 -17.16
C MET A 69 -4.11 -9.20 -18.52
N ARG A 70 -3.21 -9.66 -19.40
CA ARG A 70 -3.57 -10.24 -20.70
C ARG A 70 -4.40 -11.51 -20.54
N MET A 71 -4.13 -12.28 -19.50
CA MET A 71 -4.83 -13.51 -19.15
C MET A 71 -6.09 -13.27 -18.30
N ASN A 72 -6.43 -12.00 -18.03
CA ASN A 72 -7.63 -11.58 -17.30
C ASN A 72 -7.67 -12.00 -15.81
N TYR A 73 -6.53 -12.36 -15.21
CA TYR A 73 -6.39 -12.56 -13.76
C TYR A 73 -6.18 -11.25 -13.00
N LEU A 74 -5.70 -10.21 -13.68
CA LEU A 74 -5.45 -8.89 -13.09
C LEU A 74 -6.15 -7.80 -13.90
N LYS A 75 -6.88 -6.89 -13.25
CA LYS A 75 -7.61 -5.81 -13.95
C LYS A 75 -6.72 -4.70 -14.47
N LYS A 76 -5.58 -4.46 -13.81
CA LYS A 76 -4.61 -3.41 -14.14
C LYS A 76 -3.25 -3.75 -13.56
N THR A 77 -2.20 -3.22 -14.15
CA THR A 77 -0.86 -3.29 -13.56
C THR A 77 -0.75 -2.35 -12.37
N PHE A 78 -0.11 -2.80 -11.29
CA PHE A 78 0.17 -2.00 -10.11
C PHE A 78 1.63 -1.57 -10.08
N GLU A 79 1.89 -0.41 -9.50
CA GLU A 79 3.22 0.16 -9.33
C GLU A 79 3.51 0.40 -7.84
N CYS A 80 4.78 0.54 -7.48
CA CYS A 80 5.18 0.89 -6.13
C CYS A 80 4.82 2.37 -5.83
N PRO A 81 4.11 2.68 -4.72
CA PRO A 81 3.72 4.05 -4.38
C PRO A 81 4.89 4.92 -3.87
N GLU A 82 6.08 4.35 -3.70
CA GLU A 82 7.25 5.10 -3.19
C GLU A 82 7.96 5.91 -4.26
N ASN A 83 8.43 5.30 -5.36
CA ASN A 83 9.41 5.96 -6.23
C ASN A 83 9.46 5.50 -7.70
N GLY A 84 8.33 5.50 -8.42
CA GLY A 84 8.40 5.76 -9.87
C GLY A 84 7.46 4.95 -10.76
N VAL A 85 7.04 5.63 -11.82
CA VAL A 85 6.33 5.02 -12.96
C VAL A 85 7.21 3.90 -13.53
N GLY A 86 6.70 2.68 -13.59
CA GLY A 86 7.43 1.50 -14.06
C GLY A 86 8.05 0.60 -12.98
N ASP A 87 7.98 0.95 -11.69
CA ASP A 87 8.41 0.09 -10.58
C ASP A 87 7.42 -1.06 -10.35
N LYS A 88 7.57 -2.11 -11.17
CA LYS A 88 6.76 -3.31 -11.12
C LYS A 88 7.22 -4.24 -9.99
N TYR A 89 6.27 -4.95 -9.41
CA TYR A 89 6.51 -5.98 -8.40
C TYR A 89 7.20 -7.20 -9.01
N PHE A 90 8.11 -7.80 -8.25
CA PHE A 90 8.66 -9.12 -8.56
C PHE A 90 7.70 -10.17 -8.07
N MET A 91 7.45 -11.19 -8.89
CA MET A 91 6.47 -12.20 -8.55
C MET A 91 6.72 -13.53 -9.25
N GLU A 92 6.46 -14.60 -8.53
CA GLU A 92 6.66 -15.98 -8.94
C GLU A 92 5.66 -16.85 -8.17
N GLY A 93 5.21 -17.94 -8.78
CA GLY A 93 4.34 -18.91 -8.13
C GLY A 93 4.72 -20.32 -8.54
N ASP A 94 4.92 -21.19 -7.55
CA ASP A 94 5.24 -22.60 -7.70
C ASP A 94 3.99 -23.41 -7.31
N PHE A 95 3.44 -24.16 -8.26
CA PHE A 95 2.23 -24.93 -8.07
C PHE A 95 2.48 -26.21 -7.26
N GLU A 96 3.64 -26.85 -7.42
CA GLU A 96 3.98 -28.08 -6.69
C GLU A 96 4.06 -27.85 -5.17
N THR A 97 4.61 -26.71 -4.76
CA THR A 97 4.75 -26.31 -3.35
C THR A 97 3.62 -25.40 -2.87
N SER A 98 2.81 -24.87 -3.79
CA SER A 98 1.83 -23.81 -3.53
C SER A 98 2.45 -22.52 -2.96
N GLU A 99 3.74 -22.31 -3.17
CA GLU A 99 4.44 -21.11 -2.72
C GLU A 99 4.26 -19.99 -3.75
N ILE A 100 3.81 -18.82 -3.29
CA ILE A 100 3.67 -17.62 -4.13
C ILE A 100 4.46 -16.50 -3.50
N ILE A 101 5.44 -15.99 -4.22
CA ILE A 101 6.32 -14.92 -3.78
C ILE A 101 5.92 -13.65 -4.52
N VAL A 102 5.59 -12.59 -3.78
CA VAL A 102 5.34 -11.25 -4.34
C VAL A 102 6.15 -10.23 -3.54
N THR A 103 7.12 -9.59 -4.20
CA THR A 103 8.09 -8.70 -3.56
C THR A 103 8.03 -7.29 -4.15
N CYS A 104 8.09 -6.29 -3.26
CA CYS A 104 8.19 -4.88 -3.62
C CYS A 104 9.58 -4.57 -4.22
N PRO A 105 9.69 -3.79 -5.32
CA PRO A 105 10.96 -3.47 -5.95
C PRO A 105 11.90 -2.60 -5.08
N HIS A 106 11.38 -1.97 -4.03
CA HIS A 106 12.16 -1.17 -3.08
C HIS A 106 12.11 -1.73 -1.66
N ALA A 107 11.91 -3.04 -1.49
CA ALA A 107 11.92 -3.69 -0.18
C ALA A 107 13.21 -3.37 0.63
N ASP A 108 14.36 -3.26 -0.06
CA ASP A 108 15.65 -2.89 0.56
C ASP A 108 15.67 -1.49 1.19
N LYS A 109 14.88 -0.55 0.64
CA LYS A 109 14.80 0.84 1.11
C LYS A 109 13.64 1.06 2.07
N PHE A 110 12.61 0.23 1.98
CA PHE A 110 11.39 0.32 2.78
C PHE A 110 11.09 -1.03 3.42
N PRO A 111 11.68 -1.33 4.59
CA PRO A 111 11.49 -2.61 5.28
C PRO A 111 10.03 -2.84 5.73
N ASP A 112 9.22 -1.78 5.75
CA ASP A 112 7.80 -1.84 6.08
C ASP A 112 6.94 -2.34 4.89
N HIS A 113 7.51 -2.49 3.68
CA HIS A 113 6.82 -2.90 2.46
C HIS A 113 6.96 -4.40 2.19
N VAL A 114 6.64 -5.20 3.21
CA VAL A 114 6.66 -6.66 3.15
C VAL A 114 5.22 -7.15 3.22
N LEU A 115 4.87 -8.11 2.38
CA LEU A 115 3.56 -8.75 2.42
C LEU A 115 3.47 -9.61 3.69
N PRO A 116 2.58 -9.28 4.65
CA PRO A 116 2.48 -10.06 5.88
C PRO A 116 1.82 -11.41 5.60
N GLU A 117 2.30 -12.47 6.26
CA GLU A 117 1.75 -13.83 6.16
C GLU A 117 0.26 -13.91 6.48
N SER A 118 -0.23 -13.02 7.36
CA SER A 118 -1.65 -12.92 7.71
C SER A 118 -2.58 -12.55 6.55
N LEU A 119 -2.05 -12.13 5.41
CA LEU A 119 -2.83 -11.82 4.20
C LEU A 119 -2.77 -12.91 3.14
N LEU A 120 -2.02 -14.00 3.40
CA LEU A 120 -1.81 -15.12 2.48
C LEU A 120 -2.89 -16.23 2.63
N GLU A 121 -3.90 -16.01 3.47
CA GLU A 121 -5.07 -16.88 3.67
C GLU A 121 -6.09 -16.84 2.52
#